data_AF-A0A6P6XAP9-F1
#
_entry.id   AF-A0A6P6XAP9-F1
#
_cell.length_a   1.000
_cell.length_b   1.000
_cell.length_c   1.000
_cell.angle_alpha   90.00
_cell.angle_beta   90.00
_cell.angle_gamma   90.00
#
_symmetry.space_group_name_H-M   'P 1'
#
loop_
_entity.id
_entity.type
_entity.pdbx_description
1 polymer ?
#
loop_
_entity_poly.entity_id
_entity_poly.type
_entity_poly.pdbx_seq_one_letter_code
_entity_poly.pdbx_strand_id
1 'polypeptide(L)'
;MPHRTGRKDHVNLREELRIKTGKEPSKLDVFIHSRQGKQMDELTSQTIATMNEEIQKLPETSRDDNFVKDILYENILGPEKPGRLRTYGVGATPKDVYRMSDNMNDGQKKAFEDAVNEKVEIIRGELREEMNSKLADFKEELIAHLKQSKNGLG
;
A
#
# COMPACT_ATOMS: atom_id res chain seq x y z
N MET A 1 -4.32 -23.29 -0.13
CA MET A 1 -5.28 -22.18 0.08
C MET A 1 -6.57 -22.49 -0.67
N PRO A 2 -7.74 -22.49 -0.02
CA PRO A 2 -9.01 -22.76 -0.70
C PRO A 2 -9.34 -21.65 -1.73
N HIS A 3 -9.44 -22.04 -3.01
CA HIS A 3 -9.59 -21.16 -4.18
C HIS A 3 -11.02 -20.63 -4.42
N ARG A 4 -11.89 -20.60 -3.41
CA ARG A 4 -13.27 -20.14 -3.57
C ARG A 4 -13.47 -18.80 -2.88
N THR A 5 -13.08 -17.74 -3.59
CA THR A 5 -13.64 -16.41 -3.39
C THR A 5 -15.16 -16.51 -3.55
N GLY A 6 -15.92 -15.94 -2.62
CA GLY A 6 -17.38 -16.17 -2.52
C GLY A 6 -18.20 -15.74 -3.73
N ARG A 7 -19.52 -15.93 -3.66
CA ARG A 7 -20.54 -15.77 -4.72
C ARG A 7 -20.61 -14.39 -5.43
N LYS A 8 -19.81 -13.40 -5.02
CA LYS A 8 -19.83 -12.03 -5.54
C LYS A 8 -18.54 -11.77 -6.32
N ASP A 9 -18.70 -11.35 -7.57
CA ASP A 9 -17.57 -11.05 -8.46
C ASP A 9 -16.76 -9.87 -7.89
N HIS A 10 -15.43 -9.94 -7.96
CA HIS A 10 -14.56 -8.82 -7.57
C HIS A 10 -14.83 -7.57 -8.41
N VAL A 11 -15.36 -7.71 -9.63
CA VAL A 11 -15.83 -6.57 -10.45
C VAL A 11 -16.90 -5.78 -9.69
N ASN A 12 -17.91 -6.46 -9.16
CA ASN A 12 -18.99 -5.81 -8.40
C ASN A 12 -18.46 -5.22 -7.09
N LEU A 13 -17.54 -5.92 -6.41
CA LEU A 13 -16.94 -5.39 -5.17
C LEU A 13 -16.10 -4.14 -5.43
N ARG A 14 -15.35 -4.08 -6.55
CA ARG A 14 -14.64 -2.86 -6.97
C ARG A 14 -15.61 -1.72 -7.21
N GLU A 15 -16.69 -1.97 -7.95
CA GLU A 15 -17.67 -0.94 -8.26
C GLU A 15 -18.37 -0.41 -7.00
N GLU A 16 -18.76 -1.30 -6.09
CA GLU A 16 -19.37 -0.91 -4.82
C GLU A 16 -18.43 -0.08 -3.95
N LEU A 17 -17.15 -0.47 -3.87
CA LEU A 17 -16.15 0.32 -3.17
C LEU A 17 -15.97 1.69 -3.83
N ARG A 18 -15.91 1.75 -5.16
CA ARG A 18 -15.78 3.00 -5.92
C ARG A 18 -16.94 3.94 -5.67
N ILE A 19 -18.17 3.44 -5.71
CA ILE A 19 -19.38 4.22 -5.40
C ILE A 19 -19.36 4.70 -3.96
N LYS A 20 -18.95 3.84 -3.01
CA LYS A 20 -18.94 4.15 -1.58
C LYS A 20 -17.88 5.18 -1.19
N THR A 21 -16.67 5.09 -1.75
CA THR A 21 -15.53 5.94 -1.38
C THR A 21 -15.35 7.14 -2.31
N GLY A 22 -15.98 7.13 -3.48
CA GLY A 22 -15.78 8.13 -4.53
C GLY A 22 -14.40 8.05 -5.21
N LYS A 23 -13.61 7.01 -4.93
CA LYS A 23 -12.25 6.82 -5.45
C LYS A 23 -12.08 5.39 -5.98
N GLU A 24 -11.19 5.22 -6.94
CA GLU A 24 -10.83 3.87 -7.40
C GLU A 24 -10.25 3.07 -6.21
N PRO A 25 -10.68 1.82 -5.97
CA PRO A 25 -10.13 1.02 -4.88
C PRO A 25 -8.79 0.36 -5.25
N SER A 26 -7.90 0.25 -4.28
CA SER A 26 -6.68 -0.57 -4.41
C SER A 26 -7.01 -2.07 -4.42
N LYS A 27 -6.05 -2.91 -4.83
CA LYS A 27 -6.13 -4.37 -4.68
C LYS A 27 -6.36 -4.76 -3.23
N LEU A 28 -5.71 -4.07 -2.29
CA LEU A 28 -5.85 -4.31 -0.86
C LEU A 28 -7.29 -4.06 -0.39
N ASP A 29 -7.91 -2.95 -0.80
CA ASP A 29 -9.28 -2.60 -0.40
C ASP A 29 -10.27 -3.70 -0.82
N VAL A 30 -10.15 -4.17 -2.06
CA VAL A 30 -11.00 -5.25 -2.60
C VAL A 30 -10.71 -6.58 -1.91
N PHE A 31 -9.44 -6.86 -1.62
CA PHE A 31 -9.04 -8.05 -0.87
C PHE A 31 -9.67 -8.05 0.52
N ILE A 32 -9.50 -6.98 1.31
CA ILE A 32 -10.10 -6.87 2.65
C ILE A 32 -11.64 -6.99 2.54
N HIS A 33 -12.26 -6.21 1.66
CA HIS A 33 -13.71 -6.15 1.54
C HIS A 33 -14.34 -7.50 1.15
N SER A 34 -13.71 -8.26 0.25
CA SER A 34 -14.17 -9.60 -0.15
C SER A 34 -14.09 -10.67 0.97
N ARG A 35 -13.35 -10.40 2.05
CA ARG A 35 -13.24 -11.24 3.25
C ARG A 35 -14.07 -10.73 4.43
N GLN A 36 -14.62 -9.50 4.38
CA GLN A 36 -15.51 -8.99 5.42
C GLN A 36 -16.75 -9.88 5.59
N GLY A 37 -17.19 -10.07 6.83
CA GLY A 37 -18.38 -10.87 7.17
C GLY A 37 -18.20 -12.38 7.06
N LYS A 38 -16.97 -12.88 6.92
CA LYS A 38 -16.63 -14.31 6.96
C LYS A 38 -15.68 -14.58 8.11
N GLN A 39 -15.72 -15.79 8.66
CA GLN A 39 -14.64 -16.27 9.52
C GLN A 39 -13.38 -16.37 8.65
N MET A 40 -12.44 -15.44 8.85
CA MET A 40 -11.14 -15.49 8.17
C MET A 40 -10.29 -16.59 8.80
N ASP A 41 -9.58 -17.33 7.96
CA ASP A 41 -8.49 -18.16 8.46
C ASP A 41 -7.36 -17.29 9.04
N GLU A 42 -6.57 -17.90 9.92
CA GLU A 42 -5.50 -17.22 10.64
C GLU A 42 -4.47 -16.60 9.69
N LEU A 43 -4.08 -17.31 8.63
CA LEU A 43 -3.13 -16.82 7.65
C LEU A 43 -3.64 -15.56 6.93
N THR A 44 -4.90 -15.55 6.54
CA THR A 44 -5.51 -14.38 5.89
C THR A 44 -5.60 -13.20 6.86
N SER A 45 -5.89 -13.46 8.14
CA SER A 45 -5.90 -12.44 9.20
C SER A 45 -4.52 -11.83 9.44
N GLN A 46 -3.50 -12.67 9.57
CA GLN A 46 -2.11 -12.25 9.71
C GLN A 46 -1.65 -11.45 8.49
N THR A 47 -1.99 -11.90 7.28
CA THR A 47 -1.64 -11.20 6.04
C THR A 47 -2.20 -9.78 6.01
N ILE A 48 -3.47 -9.60 6.37
CA ILE A 48 -4.10 -8.27 6.43
C ILE A 48 -3.47 -7.41 7.53
N ALA A 49 -3.16 -7.99 8.69
CA ALA A 49 -2.47 -7.28 9.76
C ALA A 49 -1.09 -6.78 9.31
N THR A 50 -0.27 -7.63 8.70
CA THR A 50 1.03 -7.25 8.14
C THR A 50 0.91 -6.14 7.10
N MET A 51 -0.07 -6.22 6.19
CA MET A 51 -0.31 -5.16 5.20
C MET A 51 -0.63 -3.83 5.87
N ASN A 52 -1.50 -3.82 6.88
CA ASN A 52 -1.85 -2.59 7.61
C ASN A 52 -0.65 -2.03 8.39
N GLU A 53 0.16 -2.88 9.01
CA GLU A 53 1.38 -2.48 9.72
C GLU A 53 2.39 -1.82 8.78
N GLU A 54 2.63 -2.41 7.61
CA GLU A 54 3.53 -1.84 6.60
C GLU A 54 3.01 -0.50 6.06
N ILE A 55 1.69 -0.33 5.88
CA ILE A 55 1.11 0.96 5.50
C ILE A 55 1.37 2.03 6.57
N GLN A 56 1.25 1.70 7.86
CA GLN A 56 1.49 2.66 8.93
C GLN A 56 2.94 3.14 9.01
N LYS A 57 3.89 2.39 8.45
CA LYS A 57 5.31 2.81 8.37
C LYS A 57 5.58 3.81 7.24
N LEU A 58 4.65 3.98 6.31
CA LEU A 58 4.79 4.93 5.21
C LEU A 58 4.49 6.37 5.66
N PRO A 59 5.06 7.38 4.98
CA PRO A 59 4.65 8.77 5.13
C PRO A 59 3.14 8.92 4.95
N GLU A 60 2.50 9.80 5.74
CA GLU A 60 1.04 9.95 5.76
C GLU A 60 0.44 10.22 4.37
N THR A 61 1.12 11.04 3.56
CA THR A 61 0.77 11.37 2.17
C THR A 61 0.72 10.14 1.25
N SER A 62 1.53 9.13 1.57
CA SER A 62 1.67 7.90 0.78
C SER A 62 0.77 6.75 1.26
N ARG A 63 0.22 6.85 2.47
CA ARG A 63 -0.61 5.79 3.07
C ARG A 63 -1.88 5.51 2.27
N ASP A 64 -2.40 6.51 1.55
CA ASP A 64 -3.63 6.41 0.76
C ASP A 64 -3.39 6.31 -0.76
N ASP A 65 -2.14 6.26 -1.22
CA ASP A 65 -1.83 6.07 -2.64
C ASP A 65 -2.04 4.59 -3.04
N ASN A 66 -2.98 4.37 -3.97
CA ASN A 66 -3.29 3.04 -4.49
C ASN A 66 -2.09 2.34 -5.15
N PHE A 67 -1.20 3.09 -5.81
CA PHE A 67 0.01 2.53 -6.42
C PHE A 67 0.92 1.92 -5.35
N VAL A 68 1.09 2.63 -4.22
CA VAL A 68 1.89 2.15 -3.10
C VAL A 68 1.24 0.93 -2.43
N LYS A 69 -0.09 1.00 -2.19
CA LYS A 69 -0.86 -0.13 -1.64
C LYS A 69 -0.80 -1.37 -2.55
N ASP A 70 -0.87 -1.19 -3.86
CA ASP A 70 -0.84 -2.29 -4.84
C ASP A 70 0.54 -2.95 -4.92
N ILE A 71 1.63 -2.16 -4.88
CA ILE A 71 2.99 -2.70 -4.79
C ILE A 71 3.17 -3.51 -3.51
N LEU A 72 2.75 -2.96 -2.37
CA LEU A 72 2.83 -3.66 -1.09
C LEU A 72 2.03 -4.97 -1.11
N TYR A 73 0.84 -4.93 -1.69
CA TYR A 73 -0.01 -6.10 -1.86
C TYR A 73 0.69 -7.22 -2.65
N GLU A 74 1.34 -6.87 -3.77
CA GLU A 74 2.11 -7.83 -4.57
C GLU A 74 3.39 -8.31 -3.87
N ASN A 75 4.07 -7.45 -3.11
CA ASN A 75 5.25 -7.84 -2.34
C ASN A 75 4.93 -8.89 -1.26
N ILE A 76 3.78 -8.75 -0.58
CA ILE A 76 3.38 -9.65 0.50
C ILE A 76 2.78 -10.96 -0.05
N LEU A 77 1.94 -10.89 -1.09
CA LEU A 77 1.27 -12.07 -1.65
C LEU A 77 2.02 -12.73 -2.83
N GLY A 78 3.18 -12.18 -3.19
CA GLY A 78 3.95 -12.55 -4.37
C GLY A 78 3.39 -11.95 -5.66
N PRO A 79 4.15 -12.00 -6.77
CA PRO A 79 3.78 -11.40 -8.05
C PRO A 79 2.47 -11.98 -8.62
N GLU A 80 1.78 -11.19 -9.44
CA GLU A 80 0.62 -11.68 -10.18
C GLU A 80 1.01 -12.81 -11.15
N LYS A 81 0.10 -13.77 -11.34
CA LYS A 81 0.33 -14.87 -12.27
C LYS A 81 0.01 -14.43 -13.70
N PRO A 82 0.72 -14.97 -14.72
CA PRO A 82 0.37 -14.72 -16.10
C PRO A 82 -1.12 -15.02 -16.39
N GLY A 83 -1.78 -14.12 -17.09
CA GLY A 83 -3.16 -14.31 -17.57
C GLY A 83 -4.26 -14.12 -16.52
N ARG A 84 -3.94 -13.75 -15.26
CA ARG A 84 -4.96 -13.44 -14.25
C ARG A 84 -4.47 -12.44 -13.23
N LEU A 85 -5.23 -11.36 -13.05
CA LEU A 85 -5.05 -10.43 -11.94
C LEU A 85 -5.95 -10.79 -10.75
N ARG A 86 -5.36 -10.89 -9.56
CA ARG A 86 -6.14 -10.96 -8.31
C ARG A 86 -6.94 -9.68 -8.15
N THR A 87 -8.12 -9.79 -7.53
CA THR A 87 -8.99 -8.65 -7.15
C THR A 87 -9.63 -7.82 -8.28
N TYR A 88 -9.36 -8.14 -9.55
CA TYR A 88 -10.00 -7.47 -10.70
C TYR A 88 -11.17 -8.24 -11.33
N GLY A 89 -11.41 -9.48 -10.88
CA GLY A 89 -12.48 -10.33 -11.40
C GLY A 89 -11.95 -11.53 -12.18
N VAL A 90 -12.86 -12.34 -12.71
CA VAL A 90 -12.51 -13.44 -13.61
C VAL A 90 -12.19 -12.87 -14.98
N GLY A 91 -11.09 -13.31 -15.60
CA GLY A 91 -10.71 -12.93 -16.97
C GLY A 91 -9.93 -11.63 -17.10
N ALA A 92 -9.82 -10.82 -16.04
CA ALA A 92 -8.99 -9.62 -16.05
C ALA A 92 -7.50 -9.98 -16.19
N THR A 93 -6.87 -9.48 -17.25
CA THR A 93 -5.44 -9.66 -17.49
C THR A 93 -4.65 -8.37 -17.18
N PRO A 94 -3.33 -8.47 -16.94
CA PRO A 94 -2.45 -7.30 -16.85
C PRO A 94 -2.63 -6.32 -18.02
N LYS A 95 -2.90 -6.82 -19.23
CA LYS A 95 -3.11 -5.99 -20.42
C LYS A 95 -4.36 -5.13 -20.31
N ASP A 96 -5.44 -5.67 -19.75
CA ASP A 96 -6.73 -4.98 -19.63
C ASP A 96 -6.67 -3.86 -18.59
N VAL A 97 -5.93 -4.08 -17.50
CA VAL A 97 -5.90 -3.18 -16.34
C VAL A 97 -4.79 -2.15 -16.45
N TYR A 98 -3.56 -2.59 -16.71
CA TYR A 98 -2.41 -1.70 -16.73
C TYR A 98 -2.15 -1.10 -18.11
N ARG A 99 -2.96 -1.47 -19.13
CA ARG A 99 -2.72 -1.14 -20.55
C ARG A 99 -1.31 -1.52 -21.01
N MET A 100 -0.70 -2.49 -20.33
CA MET A 100 0.64 -2.95 -20.63
C MET A 100 0.54 -3.92 -21.80
N SER A 101 0.94 -3.50 -22.99
CA SER A 101 1.06 -4.42 -24.13
C SER A 101 2.35 -5.23 -24.00
N ASP A 102 2.34 -6.50 -24.41
CA ASP A 102 3.57 -7.31 -24.55
C ASP A 102 4.58 -6.66 -25.52
N ASN A 103 4.12 -5.68 -26.31
CA ASN A 103 4.90 -4.91 -27.28
C ASN A 103 5.35 -3.55 -26.73
N MET A 104 5.43 -3.35 -25.40
CA MET A 104 6.05 -2.14 -24.87
C MET A 104 7.46 -2.02 -25.44
N ASN A 105 7.69 -0.92 -26.17
CA ASN A 105 9.04 -0.61 -26.60
C ASN A 105 9.90 -0.22 -25.39
N ASP A 106 11.21 -0.23 -25.56
CA ASP A 106 12.15 0.05 -24.46
C ASP A 106 11.94 1.45 -23.86
N GLY A 107 11.46 2.42 -24.65
CA GLY A 107 11.10 3.75 -24.18
C GLY A 107 9.91 3.75 -23.21
N GLN A 108 8.87 2.94 -23.49
CA GLN A 108 7.71 2.81 -22.61
C GLN A 108 8.05 2.11 -21.30
N LYS A 109 8.90 1.08 -21.35
CA LYS A 109 9.41 0.40 -20.15
C LYS A 109 10.23 1.36 -19.28
N LYS A 110 11.16 2.09 -19.91
CA LYS A 110 11.97 3.09 -19.22
C LYS A 110 11.10 4.19 -18.60
N ALA A 111 10.10 4.70 -19.30
CA ALA A 111 9.20 5.71 -18.77
C ALA A 111 8.42 5.22 -17.54
N PHE A 112 7.99 3.95 -17.54
CA PHE A 112 7.36 3.35 -16.37
C PHE A 112 8.36 3.22 -15.20
N GLU A 113 9.56 2.71 -15.45
CA GLU A 113 10.63 2.61 -14.44
C GLU A 113 11.02 3.98 -13.87
N ASP A 114 11.15 5.00 -14.71
CA ASP A 114 11.44 6.37 -14.32
C ASP A 114 10.33 6.91 -13.39
N ALA A 115 9.05 6.70 -13.74
CA ALA A 115 7.92 7.11 -12.92
C ALA A 115 7.86 6.37 -11.56
N VAL A 116 8.21 5.08 -11.55
CA VAL A 116 8.33 4.32 -10.29
C VAL A 116 9.48 4.88 -9.44
N ASN A 117 10.64 5.13 -10.04
CA ASN A 117 11.80 5.67 -9.35
C ASN A 117 11.53 7.08 -8.79
N GLU A 118 10.86 7.95 -9.54
CA GLU A 118 10.46 9.27 -9.09
C GLU A 118 9.58 9.18 -7.84
N LYS A 119 8.54 8.32 -7.85
CA LYS A 119 7.71 8.08 -6.67
C LYS A 119 8.51 7.54 -5.49
N VAL A 120 9.45 6.63 -5.72
CA VAL A 120 10.32 6.09 -4.67
C VAL A 120 11.18 7.19 -4.03
N GLU A 121 11.72 8.10 -4.83
CA GLU A 121 12.53 9.21 -4.31
C GLU A 121 11.70 10.23 -3.54
N ILE A 122 10.47 10.53 -3.97
CA ILE A 122 9.53 11.38 -3.21
C ILE A 122 9.27 10.77 -1.83
N ILE A 123 8.88 9.49 -1.78
CA ILE A 123 8.61 8.78 -0.52
C ILE A 123 9.84 8.77 0.39
N ARG A 124 11.04 8.56 -0.17
CA ARG A 124 12.31 8.61 0.57
C ARG A 124 12.60 10.01 1.10
N GLY A 125 12.29 11.05 0.33
CA GLY A 125 12.41 12.44 0.73
C GLY A 125 11.53 12.76 1.92
N GLU A 126 10.23 12.48 1.80
CA GLU A 126 9.24 12.69 2.86
C GLU A 126 9.63 11.94 4.15
N LEU A 127 10.09 10.69 4.03
CA LEU A 127 10.54 9.90 5.18
C LEU A 127 11.77 10.50 5.86
N ARG A 128 12.73 11.05 5.09
CA ARG A 128 13.91 11.74 5.65
C ARG A 128 13.51 13.02 6.36
N GLU A 129 12.60 13.80 5.80
CA GLU A 129 12.09 15.03 6.42
C GLU A 129 11.37 14.73 7.73
N GLU A 130 10.48 13.73 7.74
CA GLU A 130 9.78 13.29 8.95
C GLU A 130 10.76 12.83 10.03
N MET A 131 11.76 12.03 9.66
CA MET A 131 12.80 11.57 10.59
C MET A 131 13.63 12.75 11.16
N ASN A 132 14.01 13.70 10.31
CA ASN A 132 14.76 14.89 10.74
C ASN A 132 13.94 15.76 11.68
N SER A 133 12.64 15.94 11.43
CA SER A 133 11.73 16.66 12.33
C SER A 133 11.67 15.99 13.70
N LYS A 134 11.41 14.67 13.74
CA LYS A 134 11.35 13.92 15.02
C LYS A 134 12.67 13.98 15.79
N LEU A 135 13.81 13.94 15.08
CA LEU A 135 15.13 14.08 15.71
C LEU A 135 15.35 15.48 16.29
N ALA A 136 14.82 16.52 15.65
CA ALA A 136 14.89 17.89 16.18
C ALA A 136 14.04 18.03 17.45
N ASP A 137 12.81 17.53 17.43
CA ASP A 137 11.90 17.55 18.58
C ASP A 137 12.51 16.80 19.78
N PHE A 138 13.07 15.61 19.54
CA PHE A 138 13.73 14.82 20.58
C PHE A 138 14.96 15.53 21.17
N LYS A 139 15.73 16.25 20.35
CA LYS A 139 16.87 17.06 20.85
C LYS A 139 16.41 18.18 21.76
N GLU A 140 15.35 18.90 21.39
CA GLU A 140 14.79 19.97 22.23
C GLU A 140 14.24 19.44 23.55
N GLU A 141 13.55 18.30 23.53
CA GLU A 141 13.05 17.63 24.73
C GLU A 141 14.20 17.22 25.68
N LEU A 142 15.29 16.65 25.14
CA LEU A 142 16.50 16.34 25.92
C LEU A 142 17.13 17.59 26.55
N ILE A 143 17.22 18.68 25.79
CA ILE A 143 17.77 19.96 26.30
C ILE A 143 16.89 20.49 27.45
N ALA A 144 15.56 20.42 27.30
CA ALA A 144 14.62 20.84 28.34
C ALA A 144 14.77 20.00 29.62
N HIS A 145 14.86 18.67 29.49
CA HIS A 145 15.08 17.76 30.62
C HIS A 145 16.40 18.03 31.36
N LEU A 146 17.49 18.26 30.61
CA LEU A 146 18.79 18.57 31.21
C LEU A 146 18.79 19.92 31.96
N LYS A 147 18.08 20.93 31.45
CA LYS A 147 17.92 22.23 32.12
C LYS A 147 17.12 22.10 33.43
N GLN A 148 16.03 21.33 33.43
CA GLN A 148 15.23 21.09 34.64
C GLN A 148 16.00 20.30 35.69
N SER A 149 16.76 19.28 35.29
CA SER A 149 17.62 18.49 36.18
C SER A 149 18.68 19.34 36.89
N LYS A 150 19.30 20.31 36.19
CA LYS A 150 20.28 21.22 36.78
C LYS A 150 19.69 22.23 37.77
N ASN A 151 18.44 22.65 37.56
CA ASN A 151 17.79 23.65 38.42
C ASN A 151 17.15 23.07 39.70
N GLY A 152 17.00 21.74 39.79
CA GLY A 152 16.46 21.05 40.97
C GLY A 152 17.50 20.63 42.02
N LEU A 153 18.77 20.99 41.83
CA LEU A 153 19.91 20.65 42.71
C LEU A 153 20.43 21.85 43.53
N GLY A 154 19.66 22.96 43.55
CA GLY A 154 19.98 24.19 44.31
C GLY A 154 19.23 24.27 45.63
#